data_AF-A0A8S9MII4-F1
#
_entry.id   AF-A0A8S9MII4-F1
#
_cell.length_a   1.000
_cell.length_b   1.000
_cell.length_c   1.000
_cell.angle_alpha   90.00
_cell.angle_beta   90.00
_cell.angle_gamma   90.00
#
_symmetry.space_group_name_H-M   'P 1'
#
loop_
_entity.id
_entity.type
_entity.pdbx_description
1 polymer ?
#
loop_
_entity_poly.entity_id
_entity_poly.type
_entity_poly.pdbx_seq_one_letter_code
_entity_poly.pdbx_strand_id
1 'polypeptide(L)'
;MIEFSSLYGVKARAGNKCETGVWVGDRKIGAIGVRISSGITCHGLAFNIDPDMKYFEHIVPCGIADKEVTSLRRETDAQLPSEEVIHEQLVTCLAKVFSYDDVVVKEDPSVILNILEDDD
;
A
#
# COMPACT_ATOMS: atom_id res chain seq x y z
N MET A 1 -5.78 -3.08 0.75
CA MET A 1 -5.54 -2.01 1.76
C MET A 1 -6.73 -1.76 2.67
N ILE A 2 -7.94 -1.44 2.19
CA ILE A 2 -9.12 -1.25 3.06
C ILE A 2 -9.48 -2.57 3.78
N GLU A 3 -9.68 -3.65 3.01
CA GLU A 3 -9.93 -4.99 3.57
C GLU A 3 -8.79 -5.43 4.49
N PHE A 4 -7.54 -5.27 4.04
CA PHE A 4 -6.35 -5.54 4.86
C PHE A 4 -6.38 -4.80 6.22
N SER A 5 -6.71 -3.50 6.25
CA SER A 5 -6.80 -2.72 7.50
C SER A 5 -7.89 -3.27 8.44
N SER A 6 -8.98 -3.79 7.87
CA SER A 6 -10.08 -4.35 8.66
C SER A 6 -9.70 -5.61 9.43
N LEU A 7 -8.70 -6.38 8.96
CA LEU A 7 -8.14 -7.54 9.69
C LEU A 7 -7.58 -7.15 11.06
N TYR A 8 -7.17 -5.89 11.21
CA TYR A 8 -6.58 -5.32 12.42
C TYR A 8 -7.56 -4.41 13.17
N GLY A 9 -8.85 -4.46 12.84
CA GLY A 9 -9.88 -3.61 13.46
C GLY A 9 -9.83 -2.14 13.02
N VAL A 10 -9.00 -1.78 12.04
CA VAL A 10 -8.85 -0.40 11.57
C VAL A 10 -9.92 -0.08 10.52
N LYS A 11 -10.73 0.95 10.81
CA LYS A 11 -11.78 1.43 9.90
C LYS A 11 -11.20 2.37 8.84
N ALA A 12 -10.70 1.78 7.77
CA ALA A 12 -10.18 2.51 6.62
C ALA A 12 -11.25 2.78 5.54
N ARG A 13 -11.06 3.85 4.76
CA ARG A 13 -11.90 4.23 3.62
C ARG A 13 -11.06 4.69 2.43
N ALA A 14 -11.67 4.71 1.25
CA ALA A 14 -11.11 5.45 0.12
C ALA A 14 -11.12 6.95 0.43
N GLY A 15 -10.16 7.67 -0.14
CA GLY A 15 -10.13 9.13 -0.05
C GLY A 15 -11.36 9.77 -0.72
N ASN A 16 -11.70 10.97 -0.28
CA ASN A 16 -12.72 11.81 -0.91
C ASN A 16 -12.25 12.31 -2.28
N LYS A 17 -13.08 13.14 -2.93
CA LYS A 17 -12.70 13.81 -4.17
C LYS A 17 -11.35 14.54 -4.00
N CYS A 18 -10.42 14.29 -4.91
CA CYS A 18 -9.04 14.81 -4.89
C CYS A 18 -8.14 14.25 -3.77
N GLU A 19 -8.54 13.20 -3.05
CA GLU A 19 -7.70 12.46 -2.11
C GLU A 19 -7.41 11.06 -2.66
N THR A 20 -6.21 10.83 -3.19
CA THR A 20 -5.82 9.48 -3.59
C THR A 20 -5.40 8.64 -2.38
N GLY A 21 -5.55 7.32 -2.49
CA GLY A 21 -5.12 6.37 -1.47
C GLY A 21 -6.19 6.02 -0.44
N VAL A 22 -5.73 5.54 0.71
CA VAL A 22 -6.56 4.96 1.78
C VAL A 22 -6.36 5.75 3.07
N TRP A 23 -7.46 5.97 3.78
CA TRP A 23 -7.56 6.94 4.87
C TRP A 23 -8.26 6.36 6.10
N VAL A 24 -7.85 6.80 7.29
CA VAL A 24 -8.51 6.54 8.58
C VAL A 24 -8.90 7.89 9.17
N GLY A 25 -10.21 8.17 9.23
CA GLY A 25 -10.67 9.54 9.46
C GLY A 25 -10.13 10.49 8.38
N ASP A 26 -9.35 11.50 8.78
CA ASP A 26 -8.69 12.46 7.89
C ASP A 26 -7.18 12.20 7.74
N ARG A 27 -6.69 11.05 8.21
CA ARG A 27 -5.27 10.66 8.16
C ARG A 27 -5.01 9.63 7.07
N LYS A 28 -3.99 9.83 6.24
CA LYS A 28 -3.64 8.89 5.16
C LYS A 28 -2.82 7.73 5.70
N ILE A 29 -3.30 6.50 5.53
CA ILE A 29 -2.59 5.26 5.92
C ILE A 29 -1.91 4.58 4.73
N GLY A 30 -2.41 4.79 3.51
CA GLY A 30 -1.84 4.20 2.30
C GLY A 30 -1.89 5.15 1.10
N ALA A 31 -0.82 5.16 0.32
CA ALA A 31 -0.72 5.88 -0.94
C ALA A 31 -0.92 4.92 -2.12
N ILE A 32 -1.50 5.45 -3.21
CA ILE A 32 -1.60 4.77 -4.50
C ILE A 32 -1.09 5.76 -5.53
N GLY A 33 -0.13 5.32 -6.33
CA GLY A 33 0.40 6.05 -7.47
C GLY A 33 0.76 5.03 -8.52
N VAL A 34 0.04 5.02 -9.63
CA VAL A 34 0.26 4.10 -10.74
C VAL A 34 0.49 4.88 -12.01
N ARG A 35 1.38 4.37 -12.85
CA ARG A 35 1.58 4.85 -14.22
C ARG A 35 1.33 3.69 -15.16
N ILE A 36 0.71 3.96 -16.31
CA ILE A 36 0.56 2.96 -17.38
C ILE A 36 1.45 3.37 -18.54
N SER A 37 2.26 2.44 -19.04
CA SER A 37 3.09 2.60 -20.24
C SER A 37 3.02 1.32 -21.05
N SER A 38 2.75 1.41 -22.35
CA SER A 38 2.63 0.24 -23.24
C SER A 38 1.68 -0.87 -22.74
N GLY A 39 0.62 -0.50 -22.02
CA GLY A 39 -0.34 -1.46 -21.45
C GLY A 39 0.12 -2.12 -20.13
N ILE A 40 1.31 -1.77 -19.63
CA ILE A 40 1.89 -2.30 -18.39
C ILE A 40 1.84 -1.22 -17.29
N THR A 41 1.43 -1.61 -16.08
CA THR A 41 1.40 -0.72 -14.91
C THR A 41 2.76 -0.69 -14.19
N CYS A 42 3.23 0.50 -13.83
CA CYS A 42 4.43 0.73 -13.02
C CYS A 42 4.09 1.51 -11.73
N HIS A 43 5.02 1.51 -10.77
CA HIS A 43 4.84 1.98 -9.38
C HIS A 43 3.92 1.04 -8.57
N GLY A 44 2.82 1.54 -8.00
CA GLY A 44 1.87 0.70 -7.28
C GLY A 44 1.25 1.41 -6.08
N LEU A 45 1.41 0.80 -4.92
CA LEU A 45 0.88 1.26 -3.64
C LEU A 45 1.97 1.26 -2.57
N ALA A 46 1.77 2.08 -1.55
CA ALA A 46 2.57 2.08 -0.34
C ALA A 46 1.60 2.09 0.85
N PHE A 47 1.75 1.15 1.79
CA PHE A 47 0.92 1.07 2.98
C PHE A 47 1.79 1.19 4.22
N ASN A 48 1.47 2.13 5.11
CA ASN A 48 2.28 2.42 6.28
C ASN A 48 1.99 1.38 7.37
N ILE A 49 2.87 0.39 7.55
CA ILE A 49 2.76 -0.59 8.65
C ILE A 49 3.28 0.04 9.96
N ASP A 50 4.58 0.28 10.03
CA ASP A 50 5.24 0.95 11.17
C ASP A 50 6.46 1.80 10.73
N PRO A 51 6.31 2.72 9.76
CA PRO A 51 7.39 3.62 9.40
C PRO A 51 7.65 4.65 10.51
N ASP A 52 8.88 5.17 10.60
CA ASP A 52 9.15 6.35 11.43
C ASP A 52 8.42 7.55 10.83
N MET A 53 7.36 7.96 11.52
CA MET A 53 6.47 9.01 11.06
C MET A 53 7.13 10.39 11.04
N LYS A 54 8.27 10.58 11.74
CA LYS A 54 9.02 11.85 11.72
C LYS A 54 9.50 12.22 10.32
N TYR A 55 9.75 11.24 9.46
CA TYR A 55 10.16 11.51 8.08
C TYR A 55 9.09 12.26 7.28
N PHE A 56 7.81 12.11 7.63
CA PHE A 56 6.74 12.84 6.96
C PHE A 56 6.68 14.32 7.36
N GLU A 57 7.32 14.73 8.47
CA GLU A 57 7.43 16.14 8.87
C GLU A 57 8.35 16.95 7.94
N HIS A 58 9.19 16.26 7.17
CA HIS A 58 10.14 16.88 6.24
C HIS A 58 9.58 17.09 4.82
N ILE A 59 8.34 16.64 4.56
CA ILE A 59 7.68 16.79 3.25
C ILE A 59 6.28 17.37 3.44
N VAL A 60 5.69 17.92 2.37
CA VAL A 60 4.25 18.22 2.34
C VAL A 60 3.54 17.02 1.70
N PRO A 61 3.06 16.04 2.48
CA PRO A 61 2.46 14.84 1.92
C PRO A 61 1.23 15.19 1.10
N CYS A 62 1.16 14.64 -0.12
CA CYS A 62 0.03 14.79 -1.04
C CYS A 62 -0.29 16.24 -1.49
N GLY A 63 0.57 17.22 -1.21
CA GLY A 63 0.34 18.63 -1.58
C GLY A 63 -0.83 19.30 -0.83
N ILE A 64 -1.32 18.68 0.26
CA ILE A 64 -2.44 19.18 1.06
C ILE A 64 -1.90 19.42 2.48
N ALA A 65 -1.73 20.68 2.87
CA ALA A 65 -1.10 21.05 4.14
C ALA A 65 -1.90 20.60 5.38
N ASP A 66 -3.22 20.47 5.26
CA ASP A 66 -4.12 20.20 6.40
C ASP A 66 -4.41 18.71 6.62
N LYS A 67 -3.59 17.80 6.06
CA LYS A 67 -3.83 16.36 6.16
C LYS A 67 -2.64 15.61 6.73
N GLU A 68 -2.92 14.85 7.77
CA GLU A 68 -1.94 14.02 8.46
C GLU A 68 -1.75 12.67 7.76
N VAL A 69 -0.65 12.02 8.09
CA VAL A 69 -0.36 10.63 7.74
C VAL A 69 -0.39 9.77 8.98
N THR A 70 -0.73 8.49 8.83
CA THR A 70 -0.77 7.52 9.92
C THR A 70 -0.19 6.18 9.48
N SER A 71 -0.11 5.23 10.41
CA SER A 71 0.36 3.86 10.19
C SER A 71 -0.55 2.85 10.87
N LEU A 72 -0.49 1.60 10.43
CA LEU A 72 -1.23 0.51 11.06
C LEU A 72 -0.93 0.43 12.56
N ARG A 73 0.36 0.56 12.93
CA ARG A 73 0.82 0.57 14.31
C ARG A 73 0.16 1.65 15.18
N ARG A 74 -0.18 2.81 14.59
CA ARG A 74 -0.84 3.91 15.31
C ARG A 74 -2.36 3.74 15.41
N GLU A 75 -2.96 3.02 14.47
CA GLU A 75 -4.42 2.93 14.34
C GLU A 75 -5.00 1.64 14.95
N THR A 76 -4.16 0.68 15.35
CA THR A 76 -4.61 -0.58 15.99
C THR A 76 -4.02 -0.78 17.38
N ASP A 77 -4.83 -1.31 18.28
CA ASP A 77 -4.38 -1.82 19.59
C ASP A 77 -3.91 -3.29 19.51
N ALA A 78 -4.07 -3.94 18.35
CA ALA A 78 -3.66 -5.31 18.15
C ALA A 78 -2.13 -5.45 18.12
N GLN A 79 -1.63 -6.57 18.66
CA GLN A 79 -0.25 -6.95 18.44
C GLN A 79 -0.06 -7.30 16.96
N LEU A 80 0.77 -6.53 16.27
CA LEU A 80 1.14 -6.80 14.88
C LEU A 80 1.95 -8.10 14.81
N PRO A 81 1.65 -9.01 13.86
CA PRO A 81 2.45 -10.20 13.61
C PRO A 81 3.79 -9.83 12.95
N SER A 82 4.59 -10.84 12.59
CA SER A 82 5.83 -10.60 11.85
C SER A 82 5.55 -9.91 10.51
N GLU A 83 6.54 -9.17 10.01
CA GLU A 83 6.45 -8.47 8.72
C GLU A 83 6.12 -9.42 7.57
N GLU A 84 6.64 -10.65 7.61
CA GLU A 84 6.33 -11.71 6.64
C GLU A 84 4.82 -12.01 6.57
N VAL A 85 4.18 -12.23 7.72
CA VAL A 85 2.73 -12.52 7.80
C VAL A 85 1.91 -11.31 7.33
N ILE A 86 2.34 -10.10 7.69
CA ILE A 86 1.71 -8.85 7.25
C ILE A 86 1.78 -8.75 5.72
N HIS A 87 2.95 -9.03 5.14
CA HIS A 87 3.18 -8.99 3.71
C HIS A 87 2.32 -10.01 2.96
N GLU A 88 2.28 -11.26 3.44
CA GLU A 88 1.42 -12.31 2.89
C GLU A 88 -0.05 -11.89 2.90
N GLN A 89 -0.55 -11.40 4.03
CA GLN A 89 -1.95 -10.94 4.15
C GLN A 89 -2.27 -9.79 3.19
N LEU A 90 -1.36 -8.83 3.02
CA LEU A 90 -1.54 -7.72 2.09
C LEU A 90 -1.60 -8.23 0.64
N VAL A 91 -0.71 -9.15 0.28
CA VAL A 91 -0.67 -9.79 -1.05
C VAL A 91 -1.93 -10.60 -1.31
N THR A 92 -2.40 -11.39 -0.34
CA THR A 92 -3.67 -12.13 -0.44
C THR A 92 -4.85 -11.19 -0.66
N CYS A 93 -4.94 -10.08 0.09
CA CYS A 93 -5.99 -9.08 -0.15
C CYS A 93 -5.90 -8.48 -1.56
N LEU A 94 -4.69 -8.24 -2.07
CA LEU A 94 -4.51 -7.70 -3.42
C LEU A 94 -4.96 -8.70 -4.49
N ALA A 95 -4.48 -9.96 -4.41
CA ALA A 95 -4.82 -11.02 -5.34
C ALA A 95 -6.34 -11.26 -5.41
N LYS A 96 -7.00 -11.28 -4.24
CA LYS A 96 -8.46 -11.40 -4.15
C LYS A 96 -9.19 -10.26 -4.85
N VAL A 97 -8.74 -9.01 -4.72
CA VAL A 97 -9.35 -7.85 -5.40
C VAL A 97 -9.22 -7.96 -6.92
N PHE A 98 -8.13 -8.54 -7.41
CA PHE A 98 -7.89 -8.77 -8.83
C PHE A 98 -8.42 -10.13 -9.34
N SER A 99 -9.13 -10.89 -8.51
CA SER A 99 -9.67 -12.21 -8.84
C SER A 99 -8.60 -13.23 -9.27
N TYR A 100 -7.43 -13.20 -8.64
CA TYR A 100 -6.42 -14.25 -8.77
C TYR A 100 -6.56 -15.28 -7.65
N ASP A 101 -6.60 -16.55 -8.03
CA ASP A 101 -6.76 -17.69 -7.10
C ASP A 101 -5.41 -18.18 -6.54
N ASP A 102 -4.34 -18.06 -7.32
CA ASP A 102 -2.99 -18.50 -6.96
C ASP A 102 -2.00 -17.35 -7.06
N VAL A 103 -1.20 -17.17 -6.02
CA VAL A 103 -0.10 -16.20 -5.98
C VAL A 103 1.22 -16.94 -5.82
N VAL A 104 2.14 -16.71 -6.76
CA VAL A 104 3.50 -17.20 -6.69
C VAL A 104 4.43 -16.03 -6.46
N VAL A 105 5.04 -15.97 -5.27
CA VAL A 105 6.11 -15.01 -4.98
C VAL A 105 7.41 -15.57 -5.56
N LYS A 106 7.98 -14.87 -6.53
CA LYS A 106 9.31 -15.18 -7.06
C LYS A 106 10.31 -14.21 -6.43
N GLU A 107 11.29 -14.74 -5.71
CA GLU A 107 12.31 -13.93 -5.04
C GLU A 107 13.46 -13.49 -5.97
N ASP A 108 13.35 -13.73 -7.28
CA ASP A 108 14.45 -13.53 -8.22
C ASP A 108 14.45 -12.12 -8.84
N PRO A 109 15.45 -11.27 -8.52
CA PRO A 109 15.58 -9.93 -9.10
C PRO A 109 15.79 -9.94 -10.62
N SER A 110 16.30 -11.04 -11.18
CA SER A 110 16.54 -11.17 -12.63
C SER A 110 15.25 -11.24 -13.44
N VAL A 111 14.12 -11.63 -12.83
CA VAL A 111 12.82 -11.69 -13.51
C VAL A 111 12.30 -10.29 -13.83
N ILE A 112 12.60 -9.29 -13.01
CA ILE A 112 12.21 -7.89 -13.27
C ILE A 112 13.01 -7.32 -14.45
N LEU A 113 14.29 -7.71 -14.59
CA LEU A 113 15.14 -7.29 -15.70
C LEU A 113 14.72 -7.96 -17.02
N ASN A 114 14.43 -9.27 -16.99
CA ASN A 114 14.05 -10.02 -18.19
C ASN A 114 12.72 -9.53 -18.79
N ILE A 115 11.75 -9.11 -17.97
CA ILE A 115 10.48 -8.52 -18.46
C ILE A 115 10.70 -7.16 -19.15
N LEU A 116 11.79 -6.45 -18.85
CA LEU A 116 12.13 -5.16 -19.46
C LEU A 116 13.06 -5.30 -20.68
N GLU A 117 13.69 -6.46 -20.87
CA GLU A 117 14.61 -6.74 -21.99
C GLU A 117 13.95 -7.48 -23.16
N ASP A 118 12.74 -8.02 -23.00
CA ASP A 118 12.01 -8.74 -24.06
C ASP A 118 11.18 -7.82 -25.01
N ASP A 119 11.35 -6.49 -24.90
CA ASP A 119 10.62 -5.46 -25.68
C ASP A 119 11.48 -4.77 -26.78
N ASP A 120 12.35 -5.54 -27.46
CA ASP A 120 13.04 -5.14 -28.73
C ASP A 120 12.60 -6.01 -29.94
#